data_AF-A0AAW1G9D5-F1
#
_entry.id   AF-A0AAW1G9D5-F1
#
_cell.length_a   1.000
_cell.length_b   1.000
_cell.length_c   1.000
_cell.angle_alpha   90.00
_cell.angle_beta   90.00
_cell.angle_gamma   90.00
#
_symmetry.space_group_name_H-M   'P 1'
#
loop_
_entity.id
_entity.type
_entity.pdbx_description
1 polymer ?
#
loop_
_entity_poly.entity_id
_entity_poly.type
_entity_poly.pdbx_seq_one_letter_code
_entity_poly.pdbx_strand_id
1 'polypeptide(L)'
;MHTASMYFGFDFQNISQELTAEDLLDVRERCKNFLCCLAEQIQKRLPDNLSMLKIVADLHPKVATSQVKPDLKPILNYIQRTHIYGNKN
;
A
#
# COMPACT_ATOMS: atom_id res chain seq x y z
N MET A 1 3.02 -9.44 -24.98
CA MET A 1 2.36 -8.42 -24.12
C MET A 1 2.86 -7.00 -24.43
N HIS A 2 3.03 -6.59 -25.71
CA HIS A 2 3.49 -5.23 -26.07
C HIS A 2 2.45 -4.40 -26.85
N THR A 3 1.39 -5.04 -27.35
CA THR A 3 0.35 -4.37 -28.14
C THR A 3 -0.60 -3.56 -27.25
N ALA A 4 -0.99 -4.08 -26.09
CA ALA A 4 -1.96 -3.42 -25.19
C ALA A 4 -1.50 -2.03 -24.69
N SER A 5 -0.20 -1.83 -24.43
CA SER A 5 0.34 -0.54 -23.99
C SER A 5 0.40 0.51 -25.10
N MET A 6 0.51 0.09 -26.37
CA MET A 6 0.48 1.00 -27.53
C MET A 6 -0.92 1.58 -27.77
N TYR A 7 -1.96 0.78 -27.56
CA TYR A 7 -3.35 1.24 -27.67
C TYR A 7 -3.73 2.23 -26.57
N PHE A 8 -3.21 2.05 -25.35
CA PHE A 8 -3.53 2.93 -24.23
C PHE A 8 -3.14 4.40 -24.47
N GLY A 9 -1.97 4.64 -25.09
CA GLY A 9 -1.54 5.99 -25.43
C GLY A 9 -2.39 6.64 -26.52
N PHE A 10 -2.77 5.86 -27.54
CA PHE A 10 -3.65 6.30 -28.63
C PHE A 10 -5.06 6.59 -28.12
N ASP A 11 -5.63 5.69 -27.32
CA ASP A 11 -6.97 5.84 -26.75
C ASP A 11 -7.02 7.02 -25.76
N PHE A 12 -6.01 7.16 -24.91
CA PHE A 12 -5.89 8.31 -24.02
C PHE A 12 -5.85 9.61 -24.82
N GLN A 13 -5.06 9.67 -25.89
CA GLN A 13 -4.95 10.86 -26.70
C GLN A 13 -6.29 11.23 -27.36
N ASN A 14 -6.98 10.26 -27.96
CA ASN A 14 -8.29 10.50 -28.58
C ASN A 14 -9.33 10.97 -27.56
N ILE A 15 -9.43 10.29 -26.42
CA ILE A 15 -10.37 10.66 -25.35
C ILE A 15 -10.03 12.04 -24.78
N SER A 16 -8.74 12.34 -24.57
CA SER A 16 -8.30 13.60 -23.98
C SER A 16 -8.59 14.83 -24.86
N GLN A 17 -8.65 14.66 -26.17
CA GLN A 17 -8.96 15.73 -27.12
C GLN A 17 -10.43 16.14 -27.11
N GLU A 18 -11.32 15.24 -26.68
CA GLU A 18 -12.77 15.48 -26.60
C GLU A 18 -13.20 16.05 -25.24
N LEU A 19 -12.28 16.17 -24.27
CA LEU A 19 -12.60 16.65 -22.93
C LEU A 19 -12.92 18.15 -22.92
N THR A 20 -14.01 18.49 -22.25
CA THR A 20 -14.40 19.86 -21.98
C THR A 20 -13.64 20.43 -20.78
N ALA A 21 -13.74 21.75 -20.57
CA ALA A 21 -13.17 22.38 -19.38
C ALA A 21 -13.79 21.86 -18.08
N GLU A 22 -15.07 21.45 -18.10
CA GLU A 22 -15.76 20.84 -16.96
C GLU A 22 -15.21 19.45 -16.66
N ASP A 23 -14.97 18.62 -17.68
CA ASP A 23 -14.37 17.30 -17.52
C ASP A 23 -12.96 17.39 -16.92
N LEU A 24 -12.17 18.39 -17.35
CA LEU A 24 -10.84 18.63 -16.80
C LEU A 24 -10.89 19.02 -15.31
N LEU A 25 -11.92 19.75 -14.89
CA LEU A 25 -12.14 20.07 -13.47
C LEU A 25 -12.53 18.83 -12.66
N ASP A 26 -13.42 17.98 -13.19
CA ASP A 26 -13.79 16.72 -12.56
C ASP A 26 -12.58 15.78 -12.41
N VAL A 27 -11.81 15.58 -13.48
CA VAL A 27 -10.60 14.75 -13.46
C VAL A 27 -9.61 15.26 -12.41
N ARG A 28 -9.41 16.59 -12.34
CA ARG A 28 -8.53 17.20 -11.32
C ARG A 28 -9.02 16.90 -9.91
N GLU A 29 -10.32 17.07 -9.64
CA GLU A 29 -10.87 16.82 -8.31
C GLU A 29 -10.78 15.34 -7.93
N ARG A 30 -11.02 14.42 -8.87
CA ARG A 30 -10.84 12.99 -8.67
C ARG A 30 -9.39 12.62 -8.38
N CYS A 31 -8.42 13.19 -9.11
CA CYS A 31 -7.00 12.99 -8.83
C CYS A 31 -6.63 13.50 -7.43
N LYS A 32 -7.11 14.68 -7.04
CA LYS A 32 -6.88 15.23 -5.71
C LYS A 32 -7.47 14.32 -4.62
N ASN A 33 -8.72 13.88 -4.78
CA ASN A 33 -9.38 12.98 -3.84
C ASN A 33 -8.64 11.64 -3.73
N PHE A 34 -8.18 11.08 -4.84
CA PHE A 34 -7.35 9.88 -4.83
C PHE A 34 -6.07 10.08 -4.01
N LEU A 35 -5.35 11.20 -4.21
CA LEU A 35 -4.13 11.49 -3.45
C LEU A 35 -4.42 11.67 -1.96
N CYS A 36 -5.53 12.33 -1.60
CA CYS A 36 -5.97 12.45 -0.20
C CYS A 36 -6.23 11.06 0.41
N CYS A 37 -7.04 10.22 -0.23
CA CYS A 37 -7.30 8.87 0.25
C CYS A 37 -6.03 8.03 0.34
N LEU A 38 -5.12 8.14 -0.63
CA LEU A 38 -3.84 7.44 -0.59
C LEU A 38 -3.01 7.88 0.62
N ALA A 39 -2.91 9.18 0.87
CA ALA A 39 -2.21 9.72 2.02
C ALA A 39 -2.82 9.24 3.34
N GLU A 40 -4.15 9.24 3.47
CA GLU A 40 -4.85 8.71 4.64
C GLU A 40 -4.55 7.23 4.88
N GLN A 41 -4.57 6.40 3.83
CA GLN A 41 -4.24 4.98 3.94
C GLN A 41 -2.78 4.76 4.36
N ILE A 42 -1.85 5.57 3.83
CA ILE A 42 -0.44 5.53 4.23
C ILE A 42 -0.30 5.93 5.69
N GLN A 43 -0.89 7.05 6.11
CA GLN A 43 -0.86 7.53 7.49
C GLN A 43 -1.45 6.51 8.47
N LYS A 44 -2.52 5.83 8.08
CA LYS A 44 -3.12 4.76 8.89
C LYS A 44 -2.21 3.55 9.07
N ARG A 45 -1.45 3.18 8.04
CA ARG A 45 -0.60 1.96 8.05
C ARG A 45 0.80 2.21 8.61
N LEU A 46 1.32 3.43 8.51
CA LEU A 46 2.68 3.77 8.94
C LEU A 46 2.96 3.44 10.41
N PRO A 47 2.11 3.80 11.39
CA PRO A 47 2.34 3.47 12.80
C PRO A 47 2.42 1.96 13.05
N ASP A 48 1.52 1.19 12.46
CA ASP A 48 1.50 -0.28 12.58
C ASP A 48 2.77 -0.88 11.95
N ASN A 49 3.16 -0.43 10.76
CA ASN A 49 4.39 -0.88 10.12
C ASN A 49 5.64 -0.55 10.95
N LEU A 50 5.72 0.65 11.52
CA LEU A 50 6.83 1.07 12.37
C LEU A 50 6.89 0.27 13.68
N SER A 51 5.75 -0.01 14.29
CA SER A 51 5.71 -0.86 15.49
C SER A 51 6.16 -2.28 15.18
N MET A 52 5.71 -2.86 14.06
CA MET A 52 6.16 -4.18 13.61
C MET A 52 7.65 -4.21 13.31
N LEU A 53 8.21 -3.19 12.66
CA LEU A 53 9.66 -3.10 12.42
C LEU A 53 10.48 -3.12 13.71
N LYS A 54 10.00 -2.44 14.77
CA LYS A 54 10.65 -2.49 16.09
C LYS A 54 10.63 -3.90 16.67
N ILE A 55 9.50 -4.58 16.59
CA ILE A 55 9.35 -5.94 17.12
C ILE A 55 10.20 -6.94 16.31
N VAL A 56 10.35 -6.76 15.00
CA VAL A 56 11.25 -7.58 14.17
C VAL A 56 12.71 -7.34 14.53
N ALA A 57 13.09 -6.14 14.94
CA ALA A 57 14.46 -5.88 15.42
C ALA A 57 14.81 -6.72 16.66
N ASP A 58 13.81 -7.09 17.47
CA ASP A 58 14.00 -7.98 18.64
C ASP A 58 14.26 -9.45 18.24
N LEU A 59 14.05 -9.82 16.97
CA LEU A 59 14.45 -11.12 16.43
C LEU A 59 15.94 -11.19 16.07
N HIS A 60 16.72 -10.14 16.32
CA HIS A 60 18.15 -10.13 16.02
C HIS A 60 18.89 -11.25 16.79
N PRO A 61 19.87 -11.95 16.18
CA PRO A 61 20.55 -13.09 16.82
C PRO A 61 21.12 -12.80 18.22
N LYS A 62 21.62 -11.58 18.44
CA LYS A 62 22.11 -11.11 19.76
C LYS A 62 21.02 -11.13 20.84
N VAL A 63 19.77 -10.84 20.49
CA VAL A 63 18.61 -10.88 21.39
C VAL A 63 18.09 -12.32 21.51
N ALA A 64 18.15 -13.11 20.44
CA ALA A 64 17.78 -14.52 20.48
C ALA A 64 18.66 -15.35 21.45
N THR A 65 19.94 -15.00 21.60
CA THR A 65 20.86 -15.64 22.56
C THR A 65 20.80 -15.04 23.97
N SER A 66 20.00 -13.99 24.19
CA SER A 66 19.80 -13.40 25.51
C SER A 66 19.06 -14.36 26.47
N GLN A 67 19.35 -14.24 27.77
CA GLN A 67 18.58 -14.92 28.81
C GLN A 67 17.16 -14.33 28.95
N VAL A 68 17.00 -13.05 28.61
CA VAL A 68 15.69 -12.39 28.54
C VAL A 68 15.15 -12.53 27.12
N LYS A 69 14.08 -13.31 26.97
CA LYS A 69 13.44 -13.57 25.67
C LYS A 69 12.37 -12.51 25.39
N PRO A 70 12.34 -11.90 24.19
CA PRO A 70 11.30 -10.96 23.81
C PRO A 70 9.95 -11.68 23.63
N ASP A 71 8.84 -10.97 23.87
CA ASP A 71 7.50 -11.51 23.64
C ASP A 71 7.21 -11.57 22.13
N LEU A 72 7.05 -12.78 21.60
CA LEU A 72 6.81 -13.03 20.17
C LEU A 72 5.32 -13.06 19.80
N LYS A 73 4.40 -13.02 20.78
CA LYS A 73 2.94 -13.05 20.52
C LYS A 73 2.47 -11.98 19.52
N PRO A 74 2.95 -10.72 19.58
CA PRO A 74 2.54 -9.71 18.61
C PRO A 74 2.91 -10.07 17.16
N ILE A 75 4.09 -10.65 16.94
CA ILE A 75 4.55 -11.09 15.62
C ILE A 75 3.67 -12.24 15.11
N LEU A 76 3.44 -13.24 15.94
CA LEU A 76 2.63 -14.41 15.58
C LEU A 76 1.20 -13.99 15.20
N ASN A 77 0.60 -13.09 15.98
CA ASN A 77 -0.74 -12.56 15.69
C ASN A 77 -0.77 -11.77 14.38
N TYR A 78 0.27 -11.00 14.07
CA TYR A 78 0.38 -10.26 12.80
C TYR A 78 0.50 -11.20 11.60
N ILE A 79 1.36 -12.22 11.68
CA ILE A 79 1.56 -13.23 10.61
C ILE A 79 0.26 -14.00 10.38
N GLN A 80 -0.45 -14.39 11.44
CA GLN A 80 -1.75 -15.07 11.31
C GLN A 80 -2.79 -14.19 10.63
N ARG A 81 -2.90 -12.91 11.02
CA ARG A 81 -3.82 -11.97 10.38
C ARG A 81 -3.50 -11.80 8.89
N THR A 82 -2.24 -11.64 8.53
CA THR A 82 -1.83 -11.44 7.12
C THR A 82 -1.98 -12.69 6.25
N HIS A 83 -1.74 -13.90 6.80
CA HIS A 83 -1.96 -15.15 6.06
C HIS A 83 -3.43 -15.53 5.86
N ILE A 84 -4.34 -15.15 6.77
CA ILE A 84 -5.78 -15.39 6.62
C ILE A 84 -6.38 -14.55 5.48
N TYR A 85 -5.82 -13.38 5.17
CA TYR A 85 -6.26 -12.54 4.05
C TYR A 85 -5.56 -12.86 2.72
N GLY A 86 -4.49 -13.66 2.71
CA GLY A 86 -3.79 -14.08 1.49
C GLY A 86 -4.39 -15.29 0.77
N ASN A 87 -5.44 -15.90 1.32
CA ASN A 87 -6.04 -17.16 0.82
C ASN A 87 -7.53 -17.00 0.44
N LYS A 88 -7.88 -15.83 -0.11
CA LYS A 88 -9.16 -15.57 -0.77
C LYS A 88 -8.91 -14.90 -2.12
N ASN A 89 -8.39 -15.67 -3.07
CA ASN A 89 -8.50 -15.42 -4.50
C ASN A 89 -8.77 -16.77 -5.17
#